data_AF-Q5W5P6-F1
#
_entry.id   AF-Q5W5P6-F1
#
_cell.length_a   1.000
_cell.length_b   1.000
_cell.length_c   1.000
_cell.angle_alpha   90.00
_cell.angle_beta   90.00
_cell.angle_gamma   90.00
#
_symmetry.space_group_name_H-M   'P 1'
#
loop_
_entity.id
_entity.type
_entity.pdbx_description
1 polymer ?
#
loop_
_entity_poly.entity_id
_entity_poly.type
_entity_poly.pdbx_seq_one_letter_code
_entity_poly.pdbx_strand_id
1 'polypeptide(L)'
;ELGVHNAELWNKDPNRLQQIKANVERFCKHNAELYQSAIADKTVAPKVKLSSVTAAGGRHPAVLMCSAYDFYPDRIQVTWMKDDKPVKADVTSTEEMPNGD
;
A
#
# COMPACT_ATOMS: atom_id res chain seq x y z
N GLU A 1 -20.65 25.02 -17.05
CA GLU A 1 -20.63 26.46 -16.71
C GLU A 1 -20.34 26.74 -15.24
N LEU A 2 -20.97 26.05 -14.27
CA LEU A 2 -20.77 26.32 -12.83
C LEU A 2 -19.30 26.31 -12.34
N GLY A 3 -18.48 25.38 -12.84
CA GLY A 3 -17.06 25.32 -12.48
C GLY A 3 -16.26 26.56 -12.91
N VAL A 4 -16.60 27.14 -14.08
CA VAL A 4 -15.97 28.36 -14.60
C VAL A 4 -16.36 29.56 -13.74
N HIS A 5 -17.65 29.68 -13.42
CA HIS A 5 -18.15 30.74 -12.55
C HIS A 5 -17.49 30.73 -11.16
N ASN A 6 -17.36 29.55 -10.55
CA ASN A 6 -16.69 29.41 -9.26
C ASN A 6 -15.19 29.75 -9.34
N ALA A 7 -14.51 29.33 -10.40
CA ALA A 7 -13.10 29.64 -10.62
C ALA A 7 -12.88 31.15 -10.76
N GLU A 8 -13.72 31.83 -11.55
CA GLU A 8 -13.65 33.30 -11.70
C GLU A 8 -13.87 34.03 -10.37
N LEU A 9 -14.83 33.57 -9.54
CA LEU A 9 -15.06 34.15 -8.22
C LEU A 9 -13.85 33.94 -7.29
N TRP A 10 -13.31 32.72 -7.23
CA TRP A 10 -12.21 32.40 -6.31
C TRP A 10 -10.87 33.00 -6.74
N ASN A 11 -10.63 33.13 -8.05
CA ASN A 11 -9.42 33.73 -8.60
C ASN A 11 -9.36 35.26 -8.45
N LYS A 12 -10.50 35.92 -8.16
CA LYS A 12 -10.56 37.38 -7.93
C LYS A 12 -10.18 37.79 -6.50
N ASP A 13 -10.07 36.84 -5.56
CA ASP A 13 -9.70 37.12 -4.17
C ASP A 13 -8.19 36.87 -3.94
N PRO A 14 -7.34 37.92 -3.91
CA PRO A 14 -5.91 37.77 -3.72
C PRO A 14 -5.54 37.24 -2.33
N ASN A 15 -6.33 37.51 -1.29
CA ASN A 15 -6.08 37.01 0.06
C ASN A 15 -6.27 35.50 0.11
N ARG A 16 -7.34 35.01 -0.52
CA ARG A 16 -7.58 33.57 -0.66
C ARG A 16 -6.46 32.88 -1.45
N LEU A 17 -6.04 33.46 -2.56
CA LEU A 17 -4.94 32.91 -3.37
C LEU A 17 -3.63 32.86 -2.59
N GLN A 18 -3.30 33.90 -1.82
CA GLN A 18 -2.11 33.92 -0.97
C GLN A 18 -2.20 32.86 0.13
N GLN A 19 -3.36 32.70 0.77
CA GLN A 19 -3.56 31.69 1.82
C GLN A 19 -3.41 30.27 1.28
N ILE A 20 -4.01 29.95 0.12
CA ILE A 20 -3.89 28.63 -0.51
C ILE A 20 -2.43 28.33 -0.86
N LYS A 21 -1.68 29.31 -1.38
CA LYS A 21 -0.24 29.14 -1.64
C LYS A 21 0.55 28.89 -0.36
N ALA A 22 0.26 29.63 0.71
CA ALA A 22 0.93 29.48 1.99
C ALA A 22 0.66 28.12 2.67
N ASN A 23 -0.45 27.44 2.34
CA ASN A 23 -0.76 26.12 2.87
C ASN A 23 0.27 25.05 2.47
N VAL A 24 0.98 25.21 1.35
CA VAL A 24 2.05 24.27 0.96
C VAL A 24 3.12 24.18 2.06
N GLU A 25 3.57 25.33 2.56
CA GLU A 25 4.59 25.39 3.61
C GLU A 25 3.98 25.12 4.99
N ARG A 26 2.91 25.85 5.34
CA ARG A 26 2.37 25.84 6.71
C ARG A 26 1.63 24.55 7.04
N PHE A 27 0.95 23.93 6.08
CA PHE A 27 0.11 22.76 6.31
C PHE A 27 0.73 21.51 5.70
N CYS A 28 1.00 21.50 4.39
CA CYS A 28 1.42 20.27 3.72
C CYS A 28 2.79 19.80 4.19
N LYS A 29 3.84 20.65 4.08
CA LYS A 29 5.20 20.28 4.49
C LYS A 29 5.32 20.02 5.99
N HIS A 30 4.79 20.94 6.79
CA HIS A 30 4.79 20.78 8.25
C HIS A 30 4.17 19.45 8.70
N ASN A 31 2.98 19.08 8.18
CA ASN A 31 2.36 17.81 8.53
C ASN A 31 3.05 16.61 7.86
N ALA A 32 3.58 16.76 6.65
CA ALA A 32 4.33 15.69 5.99
C ALA A 32 5.56 15.27 6.81
N GLU A 33 6.30 16.23 7.40
CA GLU A 33 7.41 15.94 8.30
C GLU A 33 6.98 15.15 9.54
N LEU A 34 5.84 15.52 10.15
CA LEU A 34 5.28 14.78 11.28
C LEU A 34 4.85 13.37 10.88
N TYR A 35 4.17 13.23 9.74
CA TYR A 35 3.69 11.96 9.22
C TYR A 35 4.79 11.06 8.66
N GLN A 36 5.96 11.61 8.31
CA GLN A 36 7.09 10.80 7.84
C GLN A 36 7.45 9.75 8.88
N SER A 37 7.80 10.18 10.09
CA SER A 37 8.15 9.26 11.19
C SER A 37 6.96 8.48 11.75
N ALA A 38 5.77 9.08 11.73
CA ALA A 38 4.58 8.50 12.35
C ALA A 38 3.84 7.48 11.46
N ILE A 39 4.07 7.51 10.14
CA ILE A 39 3.37 6.69 9.15
C ILE A 39 4.37 6.11 8.15
N ALA A 40 5.03 6.96 7.34
CA ALA A 40 5.80 6.50 6.19
C ALA A 40 7.03 5.65 6.55
N ASP A 41 7.71 5.98 7.65
CA ASP A 41 8.89 5.25 8.15
C ASP A 41 8.52 4.06 9.03
N LYS A 42 7.24 3.89 9.38
CA LYS A 42 6.84 2.74 10.18
C LYS A 42 7.04 1.46 9.38
N THR A 43 7.47 0.43 10.08
CA THR A 43 7.59 -0.92 9.51
C THR A 43 6.99 -1.91 10.45
N VAL A 44 6.13 -2.79 9.93
CA VAL A 44 5.54 -3.90 10.68
C VAL A 44 5.89 -5.18 9.96
N ALA A 45 6.53 -6.11 10.68
CA ALA A 45 6.93 -7.39 10.10
C ALA A 45 5.71 -8.26 9.79
N PRO A 46 5.72 -9.01 8.68
CA PRO A 46 4.60 -9.88 8.33
C PRO A 46 4.45 -11.03 9.31
N LYS A 47 3.20 -11.38 9.59
CA LYS A 47 2.83 -12.65 10.19
C LYS A 47 2.64 -13.68 9.08
N VAL A 48 3.47 -14.72 9.09
CA VAL A 48 3.47 -15.74 8.04
C VAL A 48 2.86 -17.04 8.55
N LYS A 49 1.95 -17.61 7.77
CA LYS A 49 1.35 -18.93 8.01
C LYS A 49 1.55 -19.82 6.79
N LEU A 50 2.16 -20.97 7.02
CA LEU A 50 2.29 -22.04 6.03
C LEU A 50 1.19 -23.08 6.25
N SER A 51 0.49 -23.48 5.20
CA SER A 51 -0.56 -24.49 5.27
C SER A 51 -0.56 -25.41 4.05
N SER A 52 -0.99 -26.65 4.23
CA SER A 52 -1.27 -27.57 3.13
C SER A 52 -2.75 -27.44 2.76
N VAL A 53 -3.03 -27.20 1.48
CA VAL A 53 -4.38 -27.07 0.93
C VAL A 53 -4.59 -28.01 -0.24
N THR A 54 -5.84 -28.39 -0.49
CA THR A 54 -6.19 -29.19 -1.67
C THR A 54 -6.27 -28.28 -2.89
N ALA A 55 -5.61 -28.65 -4.00
CA ALA A 55 -5.67 -27.87 -5.22
C ALA A 55 -7.10 -27.76 -5.77
N ALA A 56 -7.50 -26.57 -6.20
CA ALA A 56 -8.73 -26.38 -6.97
C ALA A 56 -8.63 -27.20 -8.27
N GLY A 57 -9.44 -28.24 -8.41
CA GLY A 57 -9.43 -29.15 -9.57
C GLY A 57 -8.76 -30.52 -9.34
N GLY A 58 -8.29 -30.84 -8.13
CA GLY A 58 -8.00 -32.22 -7.69
C GLY A 58 -6.80 -32.93 -8.36
N ARG A 59 -6.08 -32.29 -9.29
CA ARG A 59 -4.91 -32.89 -9.97
C ARG A 59 -3.70 -33.10 -9.05
N HIS A 60 -3.54 -32.24 -8.04
CA HIS A 60 -2.47 -32.37 -7.05
C HIS A 60 -3.08 -32.58 -5.66
N PRO A 61 -2.72 -33.67 -4.96
CA PRO A 61 -3.33 -34.02 -3.68
C PRO A 61 -2.98 -33.03 -2.55
N ALA A 62 -1.91 -32.24 -2.69
CA ALA A 62 -1.55 -31.18 -1.76
C ALA A 62 -0.78 -30.05 -2.47
N VAL A 63 -1.11 -28.81 -2.15
CA VAL A 63 -0.39 -27.58 -2.52
C VAL A 63 -0.03 -26.85 -1.23
N LEU A 64 1.15 -26.24 -1.18
CA LEU A 64 1.54 -25.39 -0.06
C LEU A 64 1.04 -23.96 -0.30
N MET A 65 0.35 -23.41 0.69
CA MET A 65 -0.10 -22.02 0.71
C MET A 65 0.65 -21.27 1.80
N CYS A 66 1.42 -20.27 1.38
CA CYS A 66 2.06 -19.30 2.26
C CYS A 66 1.18 -18.05 2.30
N SER A 67 0.71 -17.69 3.47
CA SER A 67 -0.10 -16.48 3.69
C SER A 67 0.65 -15.51 4.59
N ALA A 68 0.83 -14.28 4.12
CA ALA A 68 1.50 -13.20 4.84
C ALA A 68 0.48 -12.10 5.18
N TYR A 69 0.43 -11.69 6.44
CA TYR A 69 -0.58 -10.77 6.97
C TYR A 69 0.06 -9.66 7.82
N ASP A 70 -0.72 -8.60 8.06
CA ASP A 70 -0.44 -7.54 9.03
C ASP A 70 0.94 -6.89 8.90
N PHE A 71 1.40 -6.71 7.66
CA PHE A 71 2.68 -6.05 7.37
C PHE A 71 2.47 -4.65 6.82
N TYR A 72 3.48 -3.80 7.04
CA TYR A 72 3.52 -2.45 6.49
C TYR A 72 4.98 -2.07 6.22
N PRO A 73 5.30 -1.38 5.11
CA PRO A 73 4.40 -0.94 4.03
C PRO A 73 3.87 -2.09 3.16
N ASP A 74 3.07 -1.78 2.14
CA ASP A 74 2.36 -2.70 1.26
C ASP A 74 3.24 -3.63 0.40
N ARG A 75 4.51 -3.28 0.19
CA ARG A 75 5.42 -4.07 -0.65
C ARG A 75 6.03 -5.23 0.11
N ILE A 76 5.86 -6.45 -0.43
CA ILE A 76 6.49 -7.67 0.09
C ILE A 76 7.05 -8.52 -1.05
N GLN A 77 8.05 -9.36 -0.74
CA GLN A 77 8.54 -10.38 -1.64
C GLN A 77 8.52 -11.75 -0.94
N VAL A 78 7.79 -12.70 -1.53
CA VAL A 78 7.71 -14.09 -1.05
C VAL A 78 8.41 -15.00 -2.04
N THR A 79 9.29 -15.88 -1.54
CA THR A 79 10.04 -16.84 -2.37
C THR A 79 9.89 -18.24 -1.80
N TRP A 80 9.62 -19.21 -2.66
CA TRP A 80 9.64 -20.63 -2.30
C TRP A 80 11.03 -21.21 -2.52
N MET A 81 11.48 -22.01 -1.55
CA MET A 81 12.79 -22.66 -1.56
C MET A 81 12.60 -24.16 -1.40
N LYS A 82 13.41 -24.94 -2.12
CA LYS A 82 13.55 -26.39 -1.92
C LYS A 82 15.04 -26.71 -1.88
N ASP A 83 15.49 -27.30 -0.78
CA ASP A 83 16.90 -27.63 -0.55
C ASP A 83 17.82 -26.42 -0.82
N ASP A 84 17.46 -25.26 -0.24
CA ASP A 84 18.14 -23.96 -0.38
C ASP A 84 18.23 -23.42 -1.81
N LYS A 85 17.41 -23.93 -2.73
CA LYS A 85 17.32 -23.43 -4.11
C LYS A 85 15.93 -22.82 -4.39
N PRO A 86 15.86 -21.64 -5.04
CA PRO A 86 14.59 -21.00 -5.34
C PRO A 86 13.78 -21.82 -6.36
N VAL A 87 12.49 -22.01 -6.07
CA VAL A 87 11.53 -22.68 -6.95
C VAL A 87 10.61 -21.63 -7.55
N LYS A 88 10.53 -21.59 -8.88
CA LYS A 88 9.64 -20.69 -9.63
C LYS A 88 8.57 -21.43 -10.43
N ALA A 89 8.77 -22.70 -10.72
CA ALA A 89 7.80 -23.54 -11.43
C ALA A 89 6.58 -23.78 -10.54
N ASP A 90 5.39 -23.69 -11.12
CA ASP A 90 4.09 -23.94 -10.47
C ASP A 90 3.82 -23.09 -9.21
N VAL A 91 4.49 -21.94 -9.08
CA VAL A 91 4.23 -20.95 -8.03
C VAL A 91 3.28 -19.89 -8.56
N THR A 92 2.20 -19.65 -7.81
CA THR A 92 1.28 -18.53 -8.03
C THR A 92 1.27 -17.62 -6.82
N SER A 93 0.89 -16.36 -7.03
CA SER A 93 0.76 -15.36 -5.98
C SER A 93 -0.48 -14.51 -6.24
N THR A 94 -1.13 -14.08 -5.17
CA THR A 94 -2.21 -13.09 -5.23
C THR A 94 -1.63 -11.69 -5.13
N GLU A 95 -2.36 -10.70 -5.62
CA GLU A 95 -2.05 -9.29 -5.36
C GLU A 95 -2.18 -8.99 -3.86
N GLU A 96 -1.41 -8.00 -3.39
CA GLU A 96 -1.50 -7.51 -2.03
C GLU A 96 -2.87 -6.85 -1.80
N MET A 97 -3.54 -7.21 -0.70
CA MET A 97 -4.88 -6.70 -0.38
C MET A 97 -4.80 -5.79 0.85
N PRO A 98 -5.10 -4.48 0.70
CA PRO A 98 -5.12 -3.57 1.85
C PRO A 98 -6.27 -3.92 2.79
N ASN A 99 -5.95 -4.06 4.08
CA ASN A 99 -6.88 -4.31 5.17
C ASN A 99 -7.54 -3.02 5.70
N GLY A 100 -6.89 -1.86 5.51
CA GLY A 100 -7.45 -0.54 5.81
C GLY A 100 -7.38 -0.11 7.27
N ASP A 101 -6.52 -0.75 8.07
CA ASP A 101 -6.19 -0.37 9.45
C ASP A 101 -5.00 0.61 9.55
#